data_AF-A0A929VB88-F1
#
_entry.id   AF-A0A929VB88-F1
#
_cell.length_a   1.000
_cell.length_b   1.000
_cell.length_c   1.000
_cell.angle_alpha   90.00
_cell.angle_beta   90.00
_cell.angle_gamma   90.00
#
_symmetry.space_group_name_H-M   'P 1'
#
loop_
_entity.id
_entity.type
_entity.pdbx_description
1 polymer ?
#
loop_
_entity_poly.entity_id
_entity_poly.type
_entity_poly.pdbx_seq_one_letter_code
_entity_poly.pdbx_strand_id
1 'polypeptide(L)'
;DYVSYDELPQAEKQAGLQVQAPKELPGGFTFAGIHLTAIADTDEDGNEMHKRNGLDLTYTDADGHQLFLSTEPAADAGQAGDDKDFYQEKKEVGGCTLYYSKSELLYLPPKEHPTAEEEKRAQEDPSFSINYGTDKRQTVFASDVWFTYKGVRYSLLDMEQELSAKQMFSLAEKIVRP
;
A
#
# COMPACT_ATOMS: atom_id res chain seq x y z
N ASP A 1 -8.86 0.52 -16.48
CA ASP A 1 -7.41 0.24 -16.44
C ASP A 1 -6.72 0.99 -17.55
N TYR A 2 -5.56 1.53 -17.24
CA TYR A 2 -4.66 2.20 -18.18
C TYR A 2 -3.36 1.43 -18.24
N VAL A 3 -2.78 1.33 -19.44
CA VAL A 3 -1.54 0.56 -19.66
C VAL A 3 -0.39 1.44 -20.13
N SER A 4 -0.66 2.72 -20.43
CA SER A 4 0.37 3.70 -20.78
C SER A 4 0.53 4.75 -19.68
N TYR A 5 1.78 5.10 -19.38
CA TYR A 5 2.09 6.16 -18.40
C TYR A 5 1.56 7.52 -18.84
N ASP A 6 1.46 7.78 -20.15
CA ASP A 6 0.95 9.04 -20.69
C ASP A 6 -0.55 9.24 -20.40
N GLU A 7 -1.25 8.19 -19.97
CA GLU A 7 -2.66 8.23 -19.57
C GLU A 7 -2.85 8.61 -18.09
N LEU A 8 -1.76 8.75 -17.31
CA LEU A 8 -1.83 9.17 -15.90
C LEU A 8 -2.64 10.46 -15.70
N PRO A 9 -2.47 11.55 -16.47
CA PRO A 9 -3.27 12.76 -16.29
C PRO A 9 -4.78 12.54 -16.51
N GLN A 10 -5.15 11.59 -17.36
CA GLN A 10 -6.55 11.22 -17.55
C GLN A 10 -7.08 10.43 -16.34
N ALA A 11 -6.29 9.48 -15.83
CA ALA A 11 -6.62 8.73 -14.62
C ALA A 11 -6.79 9.66 -13.41
N GLU A 12 -5.84 10.58 -13.20
CA GLU A 12 -5.88 11.62 -12.17
C GLU A 12 -7.16 12.48 -12.26
N LYS A 13 -7.50 12.93 -13.48
CA LYS A 13 -8.71 13.72 -13.72
C LYS A 13 -9.98 12.94 -13.39
N GLN A 14 -10.03 11.65 -13.72
CA GLN A 14 -11.18 10.81 -13.42
C GLN A 14 -11.31 10.50 -11.92
N ALA A 15 -10.19 10.26 -11.25
CA ALA A 15 -10.17 10.08 -9.80
C ALA A 15 -10.42 11.39 -9.03
N GLY A 16 -10.17 12.55 -9.66
CA GLY A 16 -10.18 13.84 -8.96
C GLY A 16 -8.99 13.98 -8.00
N LEU A 17 -7.88 13.29 -8.29
CA LEU A 17 -6.71 13.16 -7.43
C LEU A 17 -5.45 13.37 -8.26
N GLN A 18 -4.60 14.32 -7.88
CA GLN A 18 -3.30 14.53 -8.52
C GLN A 18 -2.21 13.83 -7.71
N VAL A 19 -1.49 12.90 -8.32
CA VAL A 19 -0.53 12.02 -7.64
C VAL A 19 0.89 12.25 -8.16
N GLN A 20 1.87 12.04 -7.29
CA GLN A 20 3.27 11.99 -7.66
C GLN A 20 3.63 10.53 -7.95
N ALA A 21 3.74 10.17 -9.22
CA ALA A 21 4.08 8.82 -9.65
C ALA A 21 5.17 8.88 -10.73
N PRO A 22 6.45 8.67 -10.39
CA PRO A 22 7.53 8.62 -11.38
C PRO A 22 7.32 7.50 -12.40
N LYS A 23 7.77 7.67 -13.65
CA LYS A 23 7.71 6.59 -14.66
C LYS A 23 8.62 5.40 -14.33
N GLU A 24 9.71 5.68 -13.61
CA GLU A 24 10.72 4.71 -13.20
C GLU A 24 11.05 4.91 -11.73
N LEU A 25 11.23 3.81 -11.00
CA LEU A 25 11.70 3.78 -9.62
C LEU A 25 13.09 3.12 -9.55
N PRO A 26 13.90 3.42 -8.51
CA PRO A 26 15.19 2.78 -8.29
C PRO A 26 15.11 1.24 -8.35
N GLY A 27 16.18 0.58 -8.81
CA GLY A 27 16.19 -0.88 -8.92
C GLY A 27 15.66 -1.44 -10.25
N GLY A 28 15.27 -0.57 -11.19
CA GLY A 28 14.84 -0.99 -12.53
C GLY A 28 13.34 -1.23 -12.65
N PHE A 29 12.56 -0.89 -11.64
CA PHE A 29 11.10 -0.92 -11.67
C PHE A 29 10.58 0.15 -12.62
N THR A 30 9.79 -0.27 -13.60
CA THR A 30 9.16 0.60 -14.59
C THR A 30 7.65 0.52 -14.46
N PHE A 31 6.99 1.65 -14.72
CA PHE A 31 5.54 1.71 -14.77
C PHE A 31 4.95 0.62 -15.68
N ALA A 32 3.94 -0.10 -15.19
CA ALA A 32 3.27 -1.18 -15.91
C ALA A 32 1.75 -0.97 -16.08
N GLY A 33 1.11 -0.15 -15.23
CA GLY A 33 -0.32 0.13 -15.38
C GLY A 33 -0.92 0.98 -14.26
N ILE A 34 -2.16 1.43 -14.48
CA ILE A 34 -2.99 2.16 -13.51
C ILE A 34 -4.37 1.53 -13.44
N HIS A 35 -4.86 1.36 -12.23
CA HIS A 35 -6.23 1.00 -11.93
C HIS A 35 -6.91 2.14 -11.15
N LEU A 36 -8.17 2.44 -11.47
CA LEU A 36 -8.97 3.37 -10.67
C LEU A 36 -9.65 2.58 -9.57
N THR A 37 -9.48 3.02 -8.34
CA THR A 37 -10.10 2.37 -7.19
C THR A 37 -11.21 3.24 -6.62
N ALA A 38 -12.34 2.60 -6.31
CA ALA A 38 -13.35 3.18 -5.45
C ALA A 38 -13.06 2.74 -4.02
N ILE A 39 -12.91 3.69 -3.11
CA ILE A 39 -12.54 3.47 -1.72
C ILE A 39 -13.67 3.98 -0.84
N ALA A 40 -14.06 3.19 0.15
CA ALA A 40 -15.00 3.59 1.18
C ALA A 40 -14.52 3.05 2.52
N ASP A 41 -14.65 3.87 3.57
CA ASP A 41 -14.56 3.37 4.93
C ASP A 41 -15.82 2.56 5.23
N THR A 42 -15.77 1.66 6.19
CA THR A 42 -16.93 0.85 6.60
C THR A 42 -17.20 1.07 8.07
N ASP A 43 -18.46 1.31 8.44
CA ASP A 43 -18.87 1.37 9.84
C ASP A 43 -19.02 -0.03 10.47
N GLU A 44 -19.34 -0.10 11.78
CA GLU A 44 -19.50 -1.35 12.50
C GLU A 44 -20.62 -2.25 11.95
N ASP A 45 -21.59 -1.68 11.24
CA ASP A 45 -22.73 -2.38 10.64
C ASP A 45 -22.45 -2.83 9.19
N GLY A 46 -21.27 -2.51 8.64
CA GLY A 46 -20.91 -2.86 7.27
C GLY A 46 -21.35 -1.83 6.22
N ASN A 47 -21.82 -0.64 6.62
CA ASN A 47 -22.22 0.40 5.67
C ASN A 47 -21.01 1.21 5.20
N GLU A 48 -20.99 1.49 3.89
CA GLU A 48 -19.95 2.32 3.27
C GLU A 48 -20.10 3.81 3.64
N MET A 49 -19.00 4.41 4.08
CA MET A 49 -18.85 5.80 4.49
C MET A 49 -17.62 6.43 3.83
N HIS A 50 -17.51 7.77 3.84
CA HIS A 50 -16.36 8.52 3.31
C HIS A 50 -15.85 8.07 1.93
N LYS A 51 -16.79 7.86 1.00
CA LYS A 51 -16.49 7.40 -0.35
C LYS A 51 -15.56 8.37 -1.08
N ARG A 52 -14.53 7.83 -1.71
CA ARG A 52 -13.50 8.56 -2.45
C ARG A 52 -12.95 7.68 -3.56
N ASN A 53 -12.26 8.30 -4.51
CA ASN A 53 -11.54 7.58 -5.55
C ASN A 53 -10.05 7.61 -5.27
N GLY A 54 -9.37 6.53 -5.61
CA GLY A 54 -7.92 6.39 -5.58
C GLY A 54 -7.37 5.97 -6.93
N LEU A 55 -6.04 5.86 -6.99
CA LEU A 55 -5.32 5.26 -8.10
C LEU A 55 -4.34 4.24 -7.55
N ASP A 56 -4.37 3.05 -8.13
CA ASP A 56 -3.37 2.02 -7.88
C ASP A 56 -2.47 1.93 -9.11
N LEU A 57 -1.17 2.07 -8.91
CA LEU A 57 -0.18 1.94 -9.96
C LEU A 57 0.64 0.68 -9.75
N THR A 58 0.91 -0.05 -10.82
CA THR A 58 1.82 -1.19 -10.79
C THR A 58 3.14 -0.81 -11.42
N TYR A 59 4.23 -1.19 -10.77
CA TYR A 59 5.58 -1.16 -11.31
C TYR A 59 6.12 -2.57 -11.41
N THR A 60 6.91 -2.85 -12.44
CA THR A 60 7.52 -4.17 -12.64
C THR A 60 8.97 -4.02 -13.08
N ASP A 61 9.85 -4.84 -12.52
CA ASP A 61 11.25 -4.91 -12.94
C ASP A 61 11.47 -5.93 -14.07
N ALA A 62 12.73 -6.20 -14.41
CA ALA A 62 13.08 -7.13 -15.50
C ALA A 62 12.85 -8.61 -15.16
N ASP A 63 12.85 -8.96 -13.87
CA ASP A 63 12.66 -10.32 -13.37
C ASP A 63 11.18 -10.65 -13.13
N GLY A 64 10.31 -9.63 -13.23
CA GLY A 64 8.86 -9.75 -13.09
C GLY A 64 8.34 -9.43 -11.69
N HIS A 65 9.22 -8.97 -10.79
CA HIS A 65 8.84 -8.55 -9.44
C HIS A 65 7.95 -7.31 -9.53
N GLN A 66 6.82 -7.33 -8.80
CA GLN A 66 5.83 -6.26 -8.85
C GLN A 66 5.79 -5.43 -7.56
N LEU A 67 5.69 -4.11 -7.73
CA LEU A 67 5.37 -3.17 -6.68
C LEU A 67 4.03 -2.51 -6.94
N PHE A 68 3.25 -2.30 -5.89
CA PHE A 68 1.94 -1.66 -5.95
C PHE A 68 1.99 -0.34 -5.20
N LEU A 69 1.73 0.75 -5.92
CA LEU A 69 1.61 2.08 -5.34
C LEU A 69 0.13 2.45 -5.26
N SER A 70 -0.46 2.31 -4.07
CA SER A 70 -1.84 2.68 -3.81
C SER A 70 -1.91 4.15 -3.38
N THR A 71 -2.87 4.90 -3.91
CA THR A 71 -3.02 6.34 -3.62
C THR A 71 -4.46 6.71 -3.33
N GLU A 72 -4.65 7.59 -2.35
CA GLU A 72 -5.95 8.15 -2.01
C GLU A 72 -5.81 9.59 -1.47
N PRO A 73 -6.89 10.40 -1.50
CA PRO A 73 -6.89 11.68 -0.81
C PRO A 73 -6.54 11.49 0.67
N ALA A 74 -5.62 12.30 1.20
CA ALA A 74 -5.34 12.29 2.62
C ALA A 74 -6.54 12.84 3.39
N ALA A 75 -6.97 12.16 4.45
CA ALA A 75 -7.97 12.69 5.37
C ALA A 75 -7.35 13.74 6.32
N ASP A 76 -8.11 14.76 6.67
CA ASP A 76 -7.67 15.85 7.57
C ASP A 76 -7.43 15.40 9.03
N ALA A 77 -7.78 14.16 9.39
CA ALA A 77 -7.69 13.65 10.76
C ALA A 77 -6.66 12.51 10.89
N GLY A 78 -5.67 12.71 11.76
CA GLY A 78 -4.86 11.69 12.43
C GLY A 78 -4.21 10.66 11.50
N GLN A 79 -2.94 10.89 11.12
CA GLN A 79 -2.16 9.90 10.39
C GLN A 79 -2.04 8.62 11.24
N ALA A 80 -2.69 7.53 10.82
CA ALA A 80 -2.52 6.21 11.43
C ALA A 80 -1.03 5.79 11.51
N GLY A 81 -0.15 6.39 10.69
CA GLY A 81 1.29 6.15 10.70
C GLY A 81 2.07 6.77 11.87
N ASP A 82 1.51 7.69 12.66
CA ASP A 82 2.25 8.28 13.79
C ASP A 82 2.28 7.39 15.05
N ASP A 83 1.41 6.39 15.10
CA ASP A 83 1.43 5.40 16.15
C ASP A 83 2.56 4.37 15.87
N LYS A 84 3.44 4.21 16.87
CA LYS A 84 4.63 3.35 16.82
C LYS A 84 4.28 1.89 16.62
N ASP A 85 3.04 1.50 16.88
CA ASP A 85 2.60 0.12 16.73
C ASP A 85 2.43 -0.26 15.25
N PHE A 86 2.34 0.70 14.33
CA PHE A 86 2.06 0.45 12.91
C PHE A 86 3.28 0.53 11.97
N TYR A 87 4.48 0.82 12.50
CA TYR A 87 5.72 0.85 11.71
C TYR A 87 6.92 0.33 12.51
N GLN A 88 7.89 -0.28 11.82
CA GLN A 88 9.13 -0.72 12.47
C GLN A 88 10.27 0.25 12.26
N GLU A 89 10.32 0.93 11.11
CA GLU A 89 11.32 1.94 10.81
C GLU A 89 10.64 3.18 10.24
N LYS A 90 11.24 4.35 10.45
CA LYS A 90 10.80 5.57 9.77
C LYS A 90 11.96 6.42 9.30
N LYS A 91 11.72 7.22 8.26
CA LYS A 91 12.73 8.06 7.64
C LYS A 91 12.15 9.42 7.26
N GLU A 92 12.86 10.49 7.62
CA GLU A 92 12.50 11.85 7.24
C GLU A 92 13.12 12.22 5.89
N VAL A 93 12.28 12.63 4.94
CA VAL A 93 12.68 12.93 3.56
C VAL A 93 11.90 14.13 3.05
N GLY A 94 12.59 15.27 2.89
CA GLY A 94 12.02 16.43 2.21
C GLY A 94 10.81 17.03 2.94
N GLY A 95 10.77 16.94 4.27
CA GLY A 95 9.65 17.41 5.09
C GLY A 95 8.47 16.43 5.15
N CYS A 96 8.67 15.20 4.66
CA CYS A 96 7.70 14.11 4.69
C CYS A 96 8.30 12.95 5.51
N THR A 97 7.52 12.36 6.40
CA THR A 97 7.90 11.17 7.14
C THR A 97 7.44 9.93 6.36
N LEU A 98 8.39 9.03 6.10
CA LEU A 98 8.15 7.73 5.48
C LEU A 98 8.12 6.67 6.58
N TYR A 99 7.11 5.82 6.61
CA TYR A 99 6.92 4.78 7.62
C TYR A 99 7.00 3.40 6.96
N TYR A 100 8.02 2.63 7.32
CA TYR A 100 8.22 1.28 6.81
C TYR A 100 7.61 0.26 7.76
N SER A 101 6.85 -0.67 7.19
CA SER A 101 6.34 -1.82 7.89
C SER A 101 6.59 -3.13 7.13
N LYS A 102 6.64 -4.23 7.89
CA LYS A 102 6.54 -5.60 7.44
C LYS A 102 5.33 -6.22 8.10
N SER A 103 4.62 -7.03 7.32
CA SER A 103 3.45 -7.75 7.79
C SER A 103 3.51 -9.21 7.39
N GLU A 104 2.98 -10.07 8.26
CA GLU A 104 2.67 -11.46 7.99
C GLU A 104 1.16 -11.58 7.76
N LEU A 105 0.79 -12.03 6.57
CA LEU A 105 -0.58 -12.14 6.11
C LEU A 105 -0.93 -13.63 6.01
N LEU A 106 -1.73 -14.12 6.96
CA LEU A 106 -2.30 -15.46 6.88
C LEU A 106 -3.57 -15.41 6.04
N TYR A 107 -3.56 -16.00 4.85
CA TYR A 107 -4.76 -16.16 4.04
C TYR A 107 -5.38 -17.54 4.26
N LEU A 108 -6.69 -17.56 4.51
CA LEU A 108 -7.48 -18.76 4.74
C LEU A 108 -8.54 -18.95 3.65
N PRO A 109 -8.93 -20.21 3.37
CA PRO A 109 -10.14 -20.51 2.64
C PRO A 109 -11.39 -19.96 3.33
N PRO A 110 -12.44 -19.56 2.58
CA PRO A 110 -13.65 -18.98 3.16
C PRO A 110 -14.38 -19.85 4.20
N LYS A 111 -14.09 -21.16 4.25
CA LYS A 111 -14.70 -22.13 5.17
C LYS A 111 -13.75 -22.63 6.26
N GLU A 112 -12.48 -22.21 6.22
CA GLU A 112 -11.51 -22.58 7.23
C GLU A 112 -11.57 -21.58 8.38
N HIS A 113 -11.38 -22.05 9.60
CA HIS A 113 -11.33 -21.19 10.79
C HIS A 113 -9.89 -21.05 11.27
N PRO A 114 -9.46 -19.85 11.71
CA PRO A 114 -8.18 -19.68 12.37
C PRO A 114 -8.16 -20.44 13.70
N THR A 115 -6.96 -20.78 14.16
CA THR A 115 -6.76 -21.32 15.50
C THR A 115 -6.92 -20.21 16.55
N ALA A 116 -7.19 -20.59 17.80
CA ALA A 116 -7.25 -19.62 18.90
C ALA A 116 -5.94 -18.85 19.11
N GLU A 117 -4.79 -19.45 18.77
CA GLU A 117 -3.49 -18.79 18.82
C GLU A 117 -3.35 -17.74 17.71
N GLU A 118 -3.82 -18.05 16.50
CA GLU A 118 -3.83 -17.10 15.38
C GLU A 118 -4.79 -15.94 15.65
N GLU A 119 -6.00 -16.21 16.14
CA GLU A 119 -6.97 -15.16 16.52
C GLU A 119 -6.40 -14.23 17.60
N LYS A 120 -5.78 -14.81 18.64
CA LYS A 120 -5.14 -14.03 19.69
C LYS A 120 -3.99 -13.19 19.13
N ARG A 121 -3.14 -13.78 18.28
CA ARG A 121 -2.04 -13.04 17.65
C ARG A 121 -2.55 -11.89 16.79
N ALA A 122 -3.62 -12.09 16.01
CA ALA A 122 -4.21 -11.02 15.19
C ALA A 122 -4.77 -9.85 16.01
N GLN A 123 -5.07 -10.06 17.31
CA GLN A 123 -5.50 -9.00 18.22
C GLN A 123 -4.32 -8.27 18.89
N GLU A 124 -3.18 -8.95 19.06
CA GLU A 124 -2.04 -8.47 19.86
C GLU A 124 -0.85 -8.00 19.02
N ASP A 125 -0.67 -8.54 17.80
CA ASP A 125 0.43 -8.26 16.89
C ASP A 125 -0.09 -7.45 15.69
N PRO A 126 0.12 -6.12 15.65
CA PRO A 126 -0.35 -5.26 14.55
C PRO A 126 0.32 -5.58 13.21
N SER A 127 1.40 -6.38 13.21
CA SER A 127 2.07 -6.84 11.99
C SER A 127 1.52 -8.17 11.48
N PHE A 128 0.57 -8.82 12.18
CA PHE A 128 -0.05 -10.06 11.75
C PHE A 128 -1.53 -9.85 11.44
N SER A 129 -1.98 -10.28 10.26
CA SER A 129 -3.40 -10.24 9.91
C SER A 129 -3.88 -11.55 9.30
N ILE A 130 -5.15 -11.87 9.57
CA ILE A 130 -5.85 -13.01 9.02
C ILE A 130 -6.80 -12.50 7.94
N ASN A 131 -6.63 -13.03 6.73
CA ASN A 131 -7.36 -12.63 5.55
C ASN A 131 -8.09 -13.87 4.99
N TYR A 132 -9.22 -13.65 4.31
CA TYR A 132 -9.99 -14.73 3.70
C TYR A 132 -10.10 -14.53 2.19
N GLY A 133 -10.29 -15.62 1.45
CA GLY A 133 -10.63 -15.57 0.03
C GLY A 133 -9.69 -16.33 -0.89
N THR A 134 -8.73 -17.09 -0.35
CA THR A 134 -7.83 -17.92 -1.15
C THR A 134 -8.27 -19.39 -1.14
N ASP A 135 -7.91 -20.18 -2.15
CA ASP A 135 -8.33 -21.58 -2.22
C ASP A 135 -7.68 -22.48 -1.17
N LYS A 136 -6.53 -22.05 -0.64
CA LYS A 136 -5.70 -22.81 0.30
C LYS A 136 -5.13 -21.88 1.36
N ARG A 137 -4.97 -22.42 2.58
CA ARG A 137 -4.19 -21.77 3.63
C ARG A 137 -2.79 -21.43 3.09
N GLN A 138 -2.40 -20.17 3.22
CA GLN A 138 -1.07 -19.69 2.83
C GLN A 138 -0.65 -18.53 3.72
N THR A 139 0.64 -18.43 3.98
CA THR A 139 1.23 -17.29 4.68
C THR A 139 2.04 -16.51 3.66
N VAL A 140 1.74 -15.22 3.54
CA VAL A 140 2.48 -14.27 2.70
C VAL A 140 3.13 -13.23 3.60
N PHE A 141 4.31 -12.80 3.20
CA PHE A 141 5.07 -11.79 3.90
C PHE A 141 5.11 -10.56 2.99
N ALA A 142 4.59 -9.44 3.47
CA ALA A 142 4.55 -8.18 2.72
C ALA A 142 5.36 -7.09 3.42
N SER A 143 5.86 -6.12 2.67
CA SER A 143 6.43 -4.90 3.24
C SER A 143 5.85 -3.67 2.56
N ASP A 144 5.67 -2.60 3.32
CA ASP A 144 5.03 -1.38 2.85
C ASP A 144 5.82 -0.15 3.30
N VAL A 145 5.75 0.92 2.51
CA VAL A 145 6.11 2.26 2.94
C VAL A 145 4.92 3.19 2.80
N TRP A 146 4.37 3.60 3.93
CA TRP A 146 3.29 4.56 4.02
C TRP A 146 3.83 5.98 4.17
N PHE A 147 3.20 6.93 3.49
CA PHE A 147 3.52 8.35 3.66
C PHE A 147 2.40 9.25 3.13
N THR A 148 2.38 10.50 3.59
CA THR A 148 1.47 11.53 3.07
C THR A 148 2.26 12.64 2.42
N TYR A 149 2.03 12.87 1.12
CA TYR A 149 2.75 13.89 0.36
C TYR A 149 1.78 14.71 -0.48
N LYS A 150 1.82 16.05 -0.31
CA LYS A 150 0.98 17.02 -1.03
C LYS A 150 -0.54 16.70 -1.00
N GLY A 151 -1.04 16.28 0.15
CA GLY A 151 -2.47 15.98 0.35
C GLY A 151 -2.92 14.62 -0.19
N VAL A 152 -1.98 13.76 -0.59
CA VAL A 152 -2.24 12.38 -1.02
C VAL A 152 -1.57 11.41 -0.05
N ARG A 153 -2.29 10.38 0.36
CA ARG A 153 -1.75 9.24 1.09
C ARG A 153 -1.27 8.20 0.08
N TYR A 154 -0.07 7.69 0.31
CA TYR A 154 0.56 6.64 -0.49
C TYR A 154 0.82 5.43 0.40
N SER A 155 0.67 4.25 -0.19
CA SER A 155 1.24 2.98 0.26
C SER A 155 2.02 2.38 -0.89
N LEU A 156 3.30 2.09 -0.66
CA LEU A 156 4.15 1.39 -1.62
C LEU A 156 4.41 -0.01 -1.10
N LEU A 157 3.71 -0.97 -1.68
CA LEU A 157 3.64 -2.35 -1.24
C LEU A 157 4.51 -3.27 -2.10
N ASP A 158 5.32 -4.08 -1.42
CA ASP A 158 6.02 -5.25 -1.94
C ASP A 158 5.43 -6.50 -1.27
N MET A 159 4.69 -7.30 -2.04
CA MET A 159 4.02 -8.53 -1.57
C MET A 159 4.93 -9.75 -1.53
N GLU A 160 6.14 -9.66 -2.09
CA GLU A 160 7.09 -10.76 -2.19
C GLU A 160 8.23 -10.64 -1.15
N GLN A 161 8.34 -9.48 -0.50
CA GLN A 161 9.38 -9.14 0.49
C GLN A 161 10.81 -9.33 -0.05
N GLU A 162 11.01 -9.16 -1.35
CA GLU A 162 12.34 -9.25 -1.96
C GLU A 162 13.20 -8.03 -1.63
N LEU A 163 12.59 -6.91 -1.24
CA LEU A 163 13.28 -5.65 -0.96
C LEU A 163 13.55 -5.44 0.53
N SER A 164 14.77 -4.99 0.83
CA SER A 164 15.12 -4.50 2.16
C SER A 164 14.43 -3.17 2.49
N ALA A 165 14.27 -2.85 3.77
CA ALA A 165 13.75 -1.55 4.23
C ALA A 165 14.47 -0.35 3.56
N LYS A 166 15.80 -0.45 3.40
CA LYS A 166 16.60 0.58 2.71
C LYS A 166 16.20 0.75 1.24
N GLN A 167 15.95 -0.34 0.52
CA GLN A 167 15.48 -0.29 -0.87
C GLN A 167 14.07 0.29 -0.94
N MET A 168 13.17 -0.17 -0.07
CA MET A 168 11.81 0.34 0.03
C MET A 168 11.76 1.86 0.31
N PHE A 169 12.56 2.34 1.26
CA PHE A 169 12.71 3.79 1.47
C PHE A 169 13.27 4.51 0.24
N SER A 170 14.26 3.93 -0.46
CA SER A 170 14.81 4.55 -1.67
C SER A 170 13.77 4.71 -2.78
N LEU A 171 12.84 3.76 -2.91
CA LEU A 171 11.73 3.83 -3.85
C LEU A 171 10.77 4.97 -3.48
N ALA A 172 10.30 5.00 -2.23
CA ALA A 172 9.40 6.04 -1.72
C ALA A 172 10.05 7.45 -1.75
N GLU A 173 11.37 7.53 -1.52
CA GLU A 173 12.15 8.77 -1.66
C GLU A 173 12.06 9.38 -3.05
N LYS A 174 12.10 8.53 -4.10
CA LYS A 174 11.98 9.01 -5.48
C LYS A 174 10.61 9.63 -5.76
N ILE A 175 9.59 9.24 -5.00
CA ILE A 175 8.25 9.82 -5.09
C ILE A 175 8.22 11.19 -4.40
N VAL A 176 8.70 11.31 -3.16
CA VAL A 176 8.61 12.58 -2.40
C VAL A 176 9.69 13.60 -2.78
N ARG A 177 10.72 13.18 -3.53
CA ARG A 177 11.77 14.02 -4.15
C ARG A 177 11.88 13.69 -5.66
N PRO A 178 10.89 14.08 -6.47
CA PRO A 178 10.80 13.69 -7.87
C PRO A 178 11.94 14.24 -8.74
#